data_AF-A0A3D2LYH4-F1
#
_entry.id   AF-A0A3D2LYH4-F1
#
_cell.length_a   1.000
_cell.length_b   1.000
_cell.length_c   1.000
_cell.angle_alpha   90.00
_cell.angle_beta   90.00
_cell.angle_gamma   90.00
#
_symmetry.space_group_name_H-M   'P 1'
#
loop_
_entity.id
_entity.type
_entity.pdbx_description
1 polymer ?
#
loop_
_entity_poly.entity_id
_entity_poly.type
_entity_poly.pdbx_seq_one_letter_code
_entity_poly.pdbx_strand_id
1 'polypeptide(L)'
;MTLILAVIPVLLLIILMAFFKMSGDKSSIISLIVTMLIALFGFAFSVDNLFYSFLYGALKAVSPILIIILMAIFSYNVLLKTEKMEIIKQQFASISTDKSIQVLLLTWGFGGLLEAMAGFGTAVAIPAAILISLGFKPIFSATVSLIANSVATAFGAIGTPVLVLAKETNLDVLHLSTNVVLQLSVLMFLIPLVLLFLTDSKLKSLPKNIFLALLVGGVSLASQYVAAKYMGAESPAIIGSILSIIVIVIYGKLTASKEEKTRKSHLKTKDILNAWSIYLLILFLIILTSPLFPGLRHTLENNWITRISLPINASTVNYTISWLTHAGVLLFIGTFIGGLIQGAKVKDLFIVLWNTVKQLKKTFITVICLVGLSTIMDSSGMIAVIATALATATGSLYPLFAPVIGCLGTFITGSDTSSNILFGKLQASVAGQIHVSPDWLSAANTVGATGGKIISPQSIAIATSAGNQQGKEGEILKAAIPYALIYVAITGIIVYIFS
;
A
#
# COMPACT_ATOMS: atom_id res chain seq x y z
N MET A 1 17.25 30.31 9.63
CA MET A 1 16.59 29.95 10.92
C MET A 1 15.25 29.24 10.69
N THR A 2 14.34 29.81 9.89
CA THR A 2 13.02 29.23 9.55
C THR A 2 13.08 27.83 8.93
N LEU A 3 14.03 27.57 8.02
CA LEU A 3 14.21 26.23 7.43
C LEU A 3 14.56 25.16 8.46
N ILE A 4 15.48 25.48 9.39
CA ILE A 4 15.89 24.54 10.45
C ILE A 4 14.68 24.19 11.30
N LEU A 5 13.90 25.19 11.71
CA LEU A 5 12.66 24.98 12.47
C LEU A 5 11.63 24.15 11.70
N ALA A 6 11.44 24.41 10.40
CA ALA A 6 10.49 23.68 9.56
C ALA A 6 10.84 22.18 9.45
N VAL A 7 12.13 21.85 9.39
CA VAL A 7 12.61 20.48 9.16
C VAL A 7 12.64 19.64 10.45
N ILE A 8 12.76 20.28 11.62
CA ILE A 8 12.84 19.59 12.93
C ILE A 8 11.73 18.55 13.15
N PRO A 9 10.42 18.83 12.93
CA PRO A 9 9.35 17.85 13.11
C PRO A 9 9.59 16.49 12.43
N VAL A 10 10.01 16.56 11.15
CA VAL A 10 10.23 15.38 10.30
C VAL A 10 11.52 14.69 10.70
N LEU A 11 12.62 15.43 10.88
CA LEU A 11 13.89 14.85 11.33
C LEU A 11 13.75 14.19 12.71
N LEU A 12 13.02 14.81 13.63
CA LEU A 12 12.77 14.26 14.95
C LEU A 12 12.02 12.93 14.84
N LEU A 13 10.97 12.86 14.02
CA LEU A 13 10.24 11.61 13.79
C LEU A 13 11.17 10.52 13.24
N ILE A 14 11.99 10.87 12.24
CA ILE A 14 12.98 9.98 11.63
C ILE A 14 13.99 9.48 12.68
N ILE A 15 14.56 10.37 13.49
CA ILE A 15 15.55 10.04 14.51
C ILE A 15 14.96 9.15 15.60
N LEU A 16 13.74 9.46 16.08
CA LEU A 16 13.04 8.68 17.10
C LEU A 16 12.75 7.25 16.62
N MET A 17 12.33 7.09 15.36
CA MET A 17 12.01 5.77 14.80
C MET A 17 13.25 4.99 14.34
N ALA A 18 14.16 5.62 13.61
CA ALA A 18 15.31 4.94 13.00
C ALA A 18 16.45 4.71 14.01
N PHE A 19 16.75 5.71 14.84
CA PHE A 19 17.92 5.68 15.73
C PHE A 19 17.55 5.19 17.13
N PHE A 20 16.52 5.78 17.75
CA PHE A 20 16.05 5.37 19.08
C PHE A 20 15.14 4.13 19.04
N LYS A 21 14.76 3.65 17.85
CA LYS A 21 13.88 2.47 17.66
C LYS A 21 12.57 2.58 18.45
N MET A 22 12.07 3.81 18.63
CA MET A 22 10.86 4.06 19.38
C MET A 22 9.63 3.71 18.55
N SER A 23 8.59 3.16 19.20
CA SER A 23 7.37 2.75 18.53
C SER A 23 6.65 3.94 17.88
N GLY A 24 6.05 3.69 16.71
CA GLY A 24 5.45 4.75 15.88
C GLY A 24 4.43 5.63 16.60
N ASP A 25 3.63 5.05 17.51
CA ASP A 25 2.65 5.77 18.33
C ASP A 25 3.33 6.81 19.22
N LYS A 26 4.38 6.43 19.95
CA LYS A 26 5.13 7.35 20.81
C LYS A 26 5.88 8.39 19.99
N SER A 27 6.57 7.96 18.93
CA SER A 27 7.34 8.84 18.04
C SER A 27 6.44 9.92 17.42
N SER A 28 5.26 9.53 16.93
CA SER A 28 4.31 10.47 16.34
C SER A 28 3.72 11.47 17.35
N ILE A 29 3.48 11.06 18.60
CA ILE A 29 2.99 11.97 19.65
C ILE A 29 4.05 13.01 19.97
N ILE A 30 5.29 12.59 20.19
CA ILE A 30 6.39 13.51 20.51
C ILE A 30 6.62 14.49 19.35
N SER A 31 6.69 13.98 18.12
CA SER A 31 6.83 14.83 16.94
C SER A 31 5.66 15.81 16.80
N LEU A 32 4.41 15.38 17.02
CA LEU A 32 3.25 16.27 16.97
C LEU A 32 3.34 17.40 18.00
N ILE A 33 3.70 17.09 19.25
CA ILE A 33 3.85 18.09 20.31
C ILE A 33 4.93 19.10 19.92
N VAL A 34 6.08 18.62 19.43
CA VAL A 34 7.16 19.50 18.97
C VAL A 34 6.71 20.36 17.78
N THR A 35 5.98 19.81 16.81
CA THR A 35 5.40 20.57 15.71
C THR A 35 4.47 21.66 16.20
N MET A 36 3.59 21.37 17.17
CA MET A 36 2.69 22.36 17.75
C MET A 36 3.46 23.52 18.39
N LEU A 37 4.51 23.21 19.16
CA LEU A 37 5.37 24.23 19.77
C LEU A 37 6.08 25.09 18.72
N ILE A 38 6.63 24.47 17.67
CA ILE A 38 7.30 25.20 16.59
C ILE A 38 6.32 26.05 15.79
N ALA A 39 5.09 25.57 15.57
CA ALA A 39 4.05 26.35 14.90
C ALA A 39 3.71 27.62 15.68
N LEU A 40 3.46 27.50 16.99
CA LEU A 40 3.13 28.63 17.86
C LEU A 40 4.28 29.65 17.97
N PHE A 41 5.48 29.17 18.32
CA PHE A 41 6.59 30.06 18.69
C PHE A 41 7.52 30.40 17.52
N GLY A 42 7.70 29.49 16.56
CA GLY A 42 8.62 29.64 15.43
C GLY A 42 7.98 30.22 14.18
N PHE A 43 6.68 29.99 13.96
CA PHE A 43 5.92 30.45 12.79
C PHE A 43 4.82 31.46 13.14
N ALA A 44 4.72 31.86 14.43
CA ALA A 44 3.68 32.76 14.93
C ALA A 44 2.26 32.32 14.55
N PHE A 45 2.02 31.00 14.50
CA PHE A 45 0.73 30.43 14.16
C PHE A 45 -0.25 30.63 15.33
N SER A 46 -1.45 31.12 15.07
CA SER A 46 -2.42 31.38 16.15
C SER A 46 -2.90 30.08 16.80
N VAL A 47 -3.25 30.15 18.09
CA VAL A 47 -3.76 29.00 18.85
C VAL A 47 -5.04 28.43 18.23
N ASP A 48 -5.93 29.31 17.76
CA ASP A 48 -7.18 28.91 17.10
C ASP A 48 -6.89 28.14 15.81
N ASN A 49 -6.01 28.68 14.95
CA ASN A 49 -5.64 28.01 13.70
C ASN A 49 -4.95 26.68 13.97
N LEU A 50 -4.13 26.57 15.03
CA LEU A 50 -3.52 25.32 15.45
C LEU A 50 -4.57 24.28 15.84
N PHE A 51 -5.54 24.67 16.67
CA PHE A 51 -6.60 23.77 17.12
C PHE A 51 -7.46 23.28 15.95
N TYR A 52 -7.95 24.18 15.10
CA TYR A 52 -8.77 23.81 13.94
C TYR A 52 -8.00 23.02 12.89
N SER A 53 -6.70 23.30 12.69
CA SER A 53 -5.84 22.51 11.80
C SER A 53 -5.62 21.09 12.33
N PHE A 54 -5.41 20.94 13.64
CA PHE A 54 -5.33 19.63 14.26
C PHE A 54 -6.66 18.87 14.13
N LEU A 55 -7.79 19.51 14.42
CA LEU A 55 -9.11 18.90 14.31
C LEU A 55 -9.42 18.46 12.87
N TYR A 56 -9.10 19.30 11.89
CA TYR A 56 -9.22 18.95 10.47
C TYR A 56 -8.33 17.75 10.09
N GLY A 57 -7.09 17.72 10.58
CA GLY A 57 -6.20 16.57 10.43
C GLY A 57 -6.76 15.30 11.05
N ALA A 58 -7.31 15.39 12.27
CA ALA A 58 -7.92 14.27 12.96
C ALA A 58 -9.17 13.74 12.23
N LEU A 59 -9.99 14.61 11.65
CA LEU A 59 -11.15 14.19 10.83
C LEU A 59 -10.70 13.44 9.56
N LYS A 60 -9.68 13.95 8.85
CA LYS A 60 -9.08 13.25 7.70
C LYS A 60 -8.49 11.90 8.10
N ALA A 61 -7.84 11.81 9.26
CA ALA A 61 -7.31 10.55 9.77
C ALA A 61 -8.42 9.55 10.09
N VAL A 62 -9.43 9.97 10.87
CA VAL A 62 -10.45 9.06 11.39
C VAL A 62 -11.39 8.58 10.28
N SER A 63 -11.95 9.50 9.47
CA SER A 63 -13.04 9.14 8.57
C SER A 63 -12.59 8.22 7.42
N PRO A 64 -11.76 8.65 6.44
CA PRO A 64 -11.38 7.79 5.33
C PRO A 64 -10.29 6.80 5.74
N ILE A 65 -9.21 7.27 6.35
CA ILE A 65 -7.98 6.46 6.48
C ILE A 65 -8.18 5.32 7.47
N LEU A 66 -8.60 5.66 8.68
CA LEU A 66 -8.66 4.71 9.79
C LEU A 66 -9.84 3.74 9.69
N ILE A 67 -10.98 4.15 9.12
CA ILE A 67 -12.08 3.22 8.85
C ILE A 67 -11.67 2.21 7.78
N ILE A 68 -11.00 2.62 6.70
CA ILE A 68 -10.55 1.69 5.66
C ILE A 68 -9.55 0.68 6.25
N ILE A 69 -8.54 1.17 6.98
CA ILE A 69 -7.56 0.30 7.65
C ILE A 69 -8.25 -0.70 8.59
N LEU A 70 -9.17 -0.23 9.43
CA LEU A 70 -9.90 -1.08 10.36
C LEU A 70 -10.69 -2.17 9.63
N MET A 71 -11.39 -1.81 8.55
CA MET A 71 -12.26 -2.73 7.84
C MET A 71 -11.48 -3.72 6.94
N ALA A 72 -10.33 -3.32 6.41
CA ALA A 72 -9.42 -4.22 5.70
C ALA A 72 -8.84 -5.30 6.64
N ILE A 73 -8.38 -4.90 7.84
CA ILE A 73 -7.90 -5.88 8.83
C ILE A 73 -9.04 -6.72 9.41
N PHE A 74 -10.23 -6.14 9.56
CA PHE A 74 -11.42 -6.90 9.96
C PHE A 74 -11.72 -8.01 8.94
N SER A 75 -11.70 -7.71 7.64
CA SER A 75 -11.84 -8.70 6.54
C SER A 75 -10.86 -9.86 6.68
N TYR A 76 -9.59 -9.53 6.87
CA TYR A 76 -8.55 -10.52 7.08
C TYR A 76 -8.77 -11.38 8.34
N ASN A 77 -9.08 -10.74 9.46
CA ASN A 77 -9.32 -11.44 10.73
C ASN A 77 -10.54 -12.36 10.66
N VAL A 78 -11.58 -12.01 9.89
CA VAL A 78 -12.72 -12.89 9.64
C VAL A 78 -12.27 -14.12 8.84
N LEU A 79 -11.47 -13.95 7.79
CA LEU A 79 -10.94 -15.09 7.00
C LEU A 79 -10.05 -16.04 7.82
N LEU A 80 -9.31 -15.51 8.79
CA LEU A 80 -8.58 -16.33 9.75
C LEU A 80 -9.55 -17.06 10.69
N LYS A 81 -10.56 -16.36 11.21
CA LYS A 81 -11.56 -16.93 12.12
C LYS A 81 -12.41 -18.03 11.48
N THR A 82 -12.71 -17.92 10.19
CA THR A 82 -13.47 -18.90 9.41
C THR A 82 -12.60 -20.00 8.80
N GLU A 83 -11.28 -19.95 9.03
CA GLU A 83 -10.27 -20.89 8.50
C GLU A 83 -10.23 -20.97 6.96
N LYS A 84 -10.91 -20.05 6.27
CA LYS A 84 -10.97 -20.03 4.80
C LYS A 84 -9.66 -19.61 4.17
N MET A 85 -8.83 -18.87 4.91
CA MET A 85 -7.47 -18.55 4.47
C MET A 85 -6.64 -19.81 4.19
N GLU A 86 -6.79 -20.89 4.98
CA GLU A 86 -6.04 -22.14 4.76
C GLU A 86 -6.46 -22.84 3.46
N ILE A 87 -7.76 -22.81 3.12
CA ILE A 87 -8.26 -23.34 1.85
C ILE A 87 -7.64 -22.58 0.66
N ILE A 88 -7.57 -21.24 0.77
CA ILE A 88 -6.95 -20.40 -0.26
C ILE A 88 -5.45 -20.75 -0.41
N LYS A 89 -4.72 -20.93 0.69
CA LYS A 89 -3.29 -21.34 0.65
C LYS A 89 -3.11 -22.70 -0.03
N GLN A 90 -3.94 -23.70 0.33
CA GLN A 90 -3.88 -25.05 -0.24
C GLN A 90 -4.15 -25.05 -1.75
N GLN A 91 -5.07 -24.21 -2.22
CA GLN A 91 -5.40 -24.08 -3.63
C GLN A 91 -4.16 -23.75 -4.48
N PHE A 92 -3.32 -22.81 -4.03
CA PHE A 92 -2.15 -22.36 -4.79
C PHE A 92 -0.95 -23.31 -4.72
N ALA A 93 -0.75 -24.01 -3.59
CA ALA A 93 0.34 -24.96 -3.43
C ALA A 93 0.28 -26.16 -4.38
N SER A 94 -0.92 -26.51 -4.88
CA SER A 94 -1.14 -27.69 -5.73
C SER A 94 -1.04 -27.45 -7.25
N ILE A 95 -0.79 -26.22 -7.71
CA ILE A 95 -1.04 -25.84 -9.12
C ILE A 95 0.08 -26.26 -10.08
N SER A 96 1.34 -26.16 -9.68
CA SER A 96 2.48 -26.52 -10.53
C SER A 96 3.65 -27.02 -9.69
N THR A 97 4.49 -27.86 -10.28
CA THR A 97 5.78 -28.33 -9.77
C THR A 97 6.96 -27.52 -10.31
N ASP A 98 6.72 -26.67 -11.33
CA ASP A 98 7.72 -25.76 -11.86
C ASP A 98 8.01 -24.65 -10.83
N LYS A 99 9.27 -24.57 -10.38
CA LYS A 99 9.69 -23.64 -9.34
C LYS A 99 9.47 -22.17 -9.73
N SER A 100 9.72 -21.82 -10.98
CA SER A 100 9.54 -20.45 -11.50
C SER A 100 8.07 -20.04 -11.48
N ILE A 101 7.18 -20.96 -11.90
CA ILE A 101 5.73 -20.75 -11.86
C ILE A 101 5.24 -20.68 -10.42
N GLN A 102 5.72 -21.56 -9.54
CA GLN A 102 5.37 -21.54 -8.11
C GLN A 102 5.74 -20.22 -7.44
N VAL A 103 6.98 -19.75 -7.61
CA VAL A 103 7.44 -18.49 -7.02
C VAL A 103 6.59 -17.34 -7.53
N LEU A 104 6.40 -17.22 -8.85
CA LEU A 104 5.64 -16.11 -9.43
C LEU A 104 4.16 -16.16 -9.03
N LEU A 105 3.55 -17.35 -9.03
CA LEU A 105 2.16 -17.53 -8.61
C LEU A 105 1.96 -17.15 -7.13
N LEU A 106 2.87 -17.57 -6.25
CA LEU A 106 2.74 -17.37 -4.81
C LEU A 106 3.10 -15.95 -4.39
N THR A 107 4.16 -15.35 -4.94
CA THR A 107 4.63 -14.03 -4.48
C THR A 107 4.00 -12.89 -5.27
N TRP A 108 3.95 -12.97 -6.61
CA TRP A 108 3.40 -11.91 -7.45
C TRP A 108 1.87 -11.97 -7.53
N GLY A 109 1.33 -13.14 -7.88
CA GLY A 109 -0.11 -13.33 -8.01
C GLY A 109 -0.82 -13.33 -6.65
N PHE A 110 -0.62 -14.38 -5.86
CA PHE A 110 -1.30 -14.54 -4.58
C PHE A 110 -0.84 -13.53 -3.53
N GLY A 111 0.47 -13.30 -3.42
CA GLY A 111 1.03 -12.26 -2.54
C GLY A 111 0.50 -10.87 -2.88
N GLY A 112 0.51 -10.49 -4.16
CA GLY A 112 -0.06 -9.21 -4.61
C GLY A 112 -1.54 -9.05 -4.25
N LEU A 113 -2.32 -10.13 -4.36
CA LEU A 113 -3.72 -10.11 -3.96
C LEU A 113 -3.90 -9.94 -2.44
N LEU A 114 -3.08 -10.65 -1.64
CA LEU A 114 -3.10 -10.51 -0.18
C LEU A 114 -2.74 -9.08 0.23
N GLU A 115 -1.79 -8.44 -0.46
CA GLU A 115 -1.43 -7.05 -0.21
C GLU A 115 -2.61 -6.12 -0.52
N ALA A 116 -3.25 -6.34 -1.67
CA ALA A 116 -4.40 -5.55 -2.10
C ALA A 116 -5.57 -5.64 -1.12
N MET A 117 -5.79 -6.80 -0.50
CA MET A 117 -6.96 -7.06 0.34
C MET A 117 -6.72 -6.82 1.83
N ALA A 118 -5.66 -7.40 2.36
CA ALA A 118 -5.37 -7.44 3.79
C ALA A 118 -4.26 -6.46 4.17
N GLY A 119 -3.20 -6.37 3.34
CA GLY A 119 -2.02 -5.56 3.63
C GLY A 119 -1.27 -6.04 4.89
N PHE A 120 -0.59 -5.10 5.55
CA PHE A 120 0.06 -5.32 6.86
C PHE A 120 1.09 -6.47 6.91
N GLY A 121 1.78 -6.72 5.79
CA GLY A 121 2.85 -7.71 5.69
C GLY A 121 2.38 -9.16 5.50
N THR A 122 1.06 -9.40 5.44
CA THR A 122 0.49 -10.73 5.13
C THR A 122 0.93 -11.23 3.75
N ALA A 123 1.04 -10.33 2.78
CA ALA A 123 1.54 -10.56 1.43
C ALA A 123 3.00 -11.05 1.37
N VAL A 124 3.77 -10.79 2.42
CA VAL A 124 5.17 -11.25 2.51
C VAL A 124 5.23 -12.54 3.33
N ALA A 125 4.60 -12.56 4.50
CA ALA A 125 4.65 -13.70 5.42
C ALA A 125 4.07 -14.98 4.81
N ILE A 126 2.87 -14.91 4.23
CA ILE A 126 2.16 -16.11 3.77
C ILE A 126 2.88 -16.75 2.58
N PRO A 127 3.20 -16.02 1.48
CA PRO A 127 3.96 -16.61 0.38
C PRO A 127 5.33 -17.14 0.82
N ALA A 128 6.04 -16.45 1.71
CA ALA A 128 7.33 -16.93 2.22
C ALA A 128 7.18 -18.26 2.98
N ALA A 129 6.19 -18.39 3.86
CA ALA A 129 5.91 -19.63 4.58
C ALA A 129 5.53 -20.79 3.64
N ILE A 130 4.72 -20.54 2.62
CA ILE A 130 4.34 -21.56 1.62
C ILE A 130 5.57 -22.00 0.81
N LEU A 131 6.40 -21.05 0.37
CA LEU A 131 7.63 -21.41 -0.35
C LEU A 131 8.57 -22.26 0.52
N ILE A 132 8.70 -21.95 1.81
CA ILE A 132 9.49 -22.75 2.74
C ILE A 132 8.92 -24.18 2.87
N SER A 133 7.60 -24.33 3.00
CA SER A 133 6.97 -25.65 3.08
C SER A 133 7.09 -26.47 1.79
N LEU A 134 7.22 -25.80 0.65
CA LEU A 134 7.53 -26.42 -0.66
C LEU A 134 9.02 -26.75 -0.85
N GLY A 135 9.87 -26.47 0.14
CA GLY A 135 11.30 -26.83 0.15
C GLY A 135 12.26 -25.75 -0.36
N PHE A 136 11.80 -24.51 -0.54
CA PHE A 136 12.70 -23.38 -0.84
C PHE A 136 13.46 -22.91 0.40
N LYS A 137 14.65 -22.34 0.20
CA LYS A 137 15.49 -21.82 1.29
C LYS A 137 14.78 -20.66 2.00
N PRO A 138 14.75 -20.58 3.34
CA PRO A 138 14.03 -19.54 4.07
C PRO A 138 14.39 -18.10 3.70
N ILE A 139 15.69 -17.78 3.59
CA ILE A 139 16.16 -16.44 3.22
C ILE A 139 15.70 -16.10 1.79
N PHE A 140 15.82 -17.04 0.85
CA PHE A 140 15.33 -16.86 -0.51
C PHE A 140 13.84 -16.55 -0.51
N SER A 141 13.02 -17.36 0.15
CA SER A 141 11.57 -17.21 0.22
C SER A 141 11.17 -15.84 0.77
N ALA A 142 11.80 -15.39 1.86
CA ALA A 142 11.56 -14.07 2.44
C ALA A 142 11.94 -12.94 1.47
N THR A 143 13.12 -13.02 0.86
CA THR A 143 13.63 -11.99 -0.06
C THR A 143 12.76 -11.87 -1.32
N VAL A 144 12.39 -12.98 -1.97
CA VAL A 144 11.54 -12.92 -3.18
C VAL A 144 10.13 -12.42 -2.87
N SER A 145 9.59 -12.73 -1.68
CA SER A 145 8.29 -12.19 -1.24
C SER A 145 8.36 -10.69 -0.96
N LEU A 146 9.45 -10.18 -0.37
CA LEU A 146 9.65 -8.75 -0.16
C LEU A 146 9.77 -7.99 -1.48
N ILE A 147 10.57 -8.50 -2.42
CA ILE A 147 10.78 -7.90 -3.74
C ILE A 147 9.47 -7.89 -4.53
N ALA A 148 8.71 -8.99 -4.55
CA ALA A 148 7.45 -9.09 -5.27
C ALA A 148 6.38 -8.10 -4.73
N ASN A 149 6.38 -7.83 -3.43
CA ASN A 149 5.39 -6.95 -2.80
C ASN A 149 5.55 -5.46 -3.20
N SER A 150 6.68 -5.09 -3.81
CA SER A 150 7.05 -3.70 -4.16
C SER A 150 6.19 -3.00 -5.20
N VAL A 151 5.24 -3.69 -5.84
CA VAL A 151 4.34 -3.08 -6.83
C VAL A 151 2.91 -3.03 -6.30
N ALA A 152 2.38 -4.17 -5.84
CA ALA A 152 1.02 -4.25 -5.33
C ALA A 152 0.76 -3.35 -4.11
N THR A 153 1.79 -3.09 -3.30
CA THR A 153 1.68 -2.31 -2.06
C THR A 153 1.29 -0.84 -2.29
N ALA A 154 1.53 -0.28 -3.49
CA ALA A 154 1.04 1.06 -3.87
C ALA A 154 -0.49 1.17 -3.70
N PHE A 155 -1.20 0.11 -4.04
CA PHE A 155 -2.65 -0.01 -3.91
C PHE A 155 -3.04 -1.01 -2.80
N GLY A 156 -2.15 -1.24 -1.85
CA GLY A 156 -2.35 -2.15 -0.72
C GLY A 156 -3.50 -1.70 0.17
N ALA A 157 -4.13 -2.66 0.85
CA ALA A 157 -5.33 -2.44 1.66
C ALA A 157 -6.38 -1.60 0.91
N ILE A 158 -6.66 -1.98 -0.33
CA ILE A 158 -7.70 -1.42 -1.20
C ILE A 158 -7.42 0.05 -1.49
N GLY A 159 -6.23 0.31 -2.03
CA GLY A 159 -5.86 1.65 -2.48
C GLY A 159 -5.53 2.64 -1.36
N THR A 160 -5.47 2.21 -0.10
CA THR A 160 -5.29 3.12 1.05
C THR A 160 -4.12 4.10 0.86
N PRO A 161 -2.90 3.69 0.45
CA PRO A 161 -1.80 4.63 0.27
C PRO A 161 -2.10 5.75 -0.73
N VAL A 162 -2.69 5.44 -1.88
CA VAL A 162 -3.02 6.43 -2.92
C VAL A 162 -4.24 7.27 -2.53
N LEU A 163 -5.26 6.68 -1.91
CA LEU A 163 -6.42 7.41 -1.38
C LEU A 163 -6.01 8.44 -0.33
N VAL A 164 -5.13 8.04 0.58
CA VAL A 164 -4.58 8.93 1.62
C VAL A 164 -3.74 10.03 0.98
N LEU A 165 -2.89 9.68 0.02
CA LEU A 165 -2.09 10.66 -0.70
C LEU A 165 -2.98 11.71 -1.39
N ALA A 166 -3.96 11.28 -2.18
CA ALA A 166 -4.92 12.16 -2.85
C ALA A 166 -5.64 13.07 -1.85
N LYS A 167 -6.03 12.52 -0.69
CA LYS A 167 -6.71 13.31 0.35
C LYS A 167 -5.80 14.32 1.03
N GLU A 168 -4.54 13.96 1.26
CA GLU A 168 -3.56 14.86 1.88
C GLU A 168 -3.11 15.96 0.92
N THR A 169 -2.95 15.66 -0.37
CA THR A 169 -2.54 16.65 -1.38
C THR A 169 -3.71 17.40 -2.01
N ASN A 170 -4.95 16.98 -1.72
CA ASN A 170 -6.17 17.46 -2.36
C ASN A 170 -6.13 17.34 -3.89
N LEU A 171 -5.60 16.22 -4.38
CA LEU A 171 -5.47 15.88 -5.80
C LEU A 171 -6.53 14.86 -6.24
N ASP A 172 -6.75 14.76 -7.54
CA ASP A 172 -7.71 13.80 -8.10
C ASP A 172 -7.19 12.36 -7.98
N VAL A 173 -8.01 11.48 -7.41
CA VAL A 173 -7.61 10.09 -7.13
C VAL A 173 -7.40 9.29 -8.41
N LEU A 174 -8.16 9.53 -9.49
CA LEU A 174 -8.02 8.75 -10.73
C LEU A 174 -6.73 9.13 -11.46
N HIS A 175 -6.43 10.43 -11.54
CA HIS A 175 -5.18 10.92 -12.13
C HIS A 175 -3.97 10.42 -11.34
N LEU A 176 -4.02 10.56 -10.02
CA LEU A 176 -2.93 10.10 -9.15
C LEU A 176 -2.72 8.58 -9.25
N SER A 177 -3.80 7.79 -9.23
CA SER A 177 -3.73 6.33 -9.40
C SER A 177 -3.12 5.96 -10.74
N THR A 178 -3.51 6.65 -11.80
CA THR A 178 -2.98 6.42 -13.15
C THR A 178 -1.47 6.71 -13.20
N ASN A 179 -1.04 7.83 -12.63
CA ASN A 179 0.38 8.22 -12.59
C ASN A 179 1.23 7.21 -11.80
N VAL A 180 0.71 6.71 -10.67
CA VAL A 180 1.37 5.65 -9.89
C VAL A 180 1.58 4.39 -10.74
N VAL A 181 0.57 3.94 -11.49
CA VAL A 181 0.71 2.78 -12.39
C VAL A 181 1.73 3.06 -13.50
N LEU A 182 1.70 4.24 -14.11
CA LEU A 182 2.63 4.61 -15.17
C LEU A 182 4.08 4.62 -14.69
N GLN A 183 4.35 5.13 -13.50
CA GLN A 183 5.69 5.11 -12.89
C GLN A 183 6.15 3.70 -12.49
N LEU A 184 5.21 2.83 -12.13
CA LEU A 184 5.47 1.41 -11.86
C LEU A 184 5.64 0.56 -13.12
N SER A 185 5.32 1.08 -14.31
CA SER A 185 5.20 0.30 -15.54
C SER A 185 6.44 -0.56 -15.85
N VAL A 186 7.64 0.03 -15.83
CA VAL A 186 8.91 -0.70 -16.06
C VAL A 186 9.13 -1.78 -15.00
N LEU A 187 8.80 -1.48 -13.75
CA LEU A 187 8.98 -2.37 -12.61
C LEU A 187 8.01 -3.56 -12.66
N MET A 188 6.82 -3.39 -13.26
CA MET A 188 5.89 -4.49 -13.50
C MET A 188 6.45 -5.58 -14.42
N PHE A 189 7.43 -5.26 -15.28
CA PHE A 189 8.14 -6.24 -16.09
C PHE A 189 9.43 -6.72 -15.43
N LEU A 190 10.19 -5.77 -14.87
CA LEU A 190 11.51 -6.05 -14.31
C LEU A 190 11.44 -6.92 -13.05
N ILE A 191 10.47 -6.68 -12.17
CA ILE A 191 10.37 -7.44 -10.92
C ILE A 191 10.03 -8.91 -11.18
N PRO A 192 9.00 -9.29 -11.96
CA PRO A 192 8.80 -10.68 -12.36
C PRO A 192 10.04 -11.32 -12.99
N LEU A 193 10.77 -10.59 -13.85
CA LEU A 193 12.00 -11.08 -14.45
C LEU A 193 13.08 -11.40 -13.39
N VAL A 194 13.27 -10.50 -12.42
CA VAL A 194 14.20 -10.70 -11.30
C VAL A 194 13.79 -11.91 -10.46
N LEU A 195 12.50 -12.05 -10.14
CA LEU A 195 11.98 -13.20 -9.36
C LEU A 195 12.28 -14.52 -10.07
N LEU A 196 12.04 -14.57 -11.39
CA LEU A 196 12.29 -15.77 -12.20
C LEU A 196 13.77 -16.09 -12.32
N PHE A 197 14.63 -15.09 -12.51
CA PHE A 197 16.08 -15.27 -12.59
C PHE A 197 16.69 -15.72 -11.25
N LEU A 198 16.17 -15.20 -10.13
CA LEU A 198 16.55 -15.65 -8.79
C LEU A 198 16.11 -17.10 -8.52
N THR A 199 15.03 -17.54 -9.16
CA THR A 199 14.48 -18.89 -8.98
C THR A 199 15.22 -19.94 -9.82
N ASP A 200 15.50 -19.64 -11.09
CA ASP A 200 16.29 -20.50 -11.99
C ASP A 200 17.21 -19.65 -12.88
N SER A 201 18.49 -19.62 -12.54
CA SER A 201 19.52 -18.82 -13.22
C SER A 201 20.13 -19.49 -14.46
N LYS A 202 19.65 -20.69 -14.85
CA LYS A 202 20.19 -21.41 -16.01
C LYS A 202 19.90 -20.65 -17.31
N LEU A 203 20.94 -20.47 -18.16
CA LEU A 203 20.79 -19.83 -19.47
C LEU A 203 19.72 -20.48 -20.37
N LYS A 204 19.54 -21.81 -20.27
CA LYS A 204 18.51 -22.52 -21.04
C LYS A 204 17.08 -22.14 -20.64
N SER A 205 16.87 -21.71 -19.39
CA SER A 205 15.57 -21.28 -18.88
C SER A 205 15.30 -19.78 -19.14
N LEU A 206 16.30 -19.03 -19.60
CA LEU A 206 16.22 -17.59 -19.79
C LEU A 206 15.13 -17.16 -20.80
N PRO A 207 14.99 -17.76 -22.01
CA PRO A 207 13.94 -17.36 -22.95
C PRO A 207 12.54 -17.54 -22.37
N LYS A 208 12.33 -18.66 -21.65
CA LYS A 208 11.08 -18.95 -20.95
C LYS A 208 10.80 -17.92 -19.85
N ASN A 209 11.81 -17.60 -19.03
CA ASN A 209 11.68 -16.65 -17.93
C ASN A 209 11.36 -15.24 -18.44
N ILE A 210 12.01 -14.81 -19.54
CA ILE A 210 11.71 -13.52 -20.18
C ILE A 210 10.28 -13.51 -20.71
N PHE A 211 9.85 -14.56 -21.43
CA PHE A 211 8.49 -14.63 -21.95
C PHE A 211 7.44 -14.57 -20.83
N LEU A 212 7.64 -15.34 -19.76
CA LEU A 212 6.72 -15.35 -18.63
C LEU A 212 6.69 -14.01 -17.89
N ALA A 213 7.84 -13.36 -17.70
CA ALA A 213 7.92 -12.01 -17.12
C ALA A 213 7.18 -10.97 -17.97
N LEU A 214 7.37 -11.00 -19.29
CA LEU A 214 6.69 -10.10 -20.22
C LEU A 214 5.18 -10.30 -20.21
N LEU A 215 4.74 -11.55 -20.20
CA LEU A 215 3.33 -11.93 -20.16
C LEU A 215 2.66 -11.47 -18.85
N VAL A 216 3.27 -11.77 -17.70
CA VAL A 216 2.73 -11.39 -16.39
C VAL A 216 2.83 -9.88 -16.15
N GLY A 217 3.94 -9.26 -16.52
CA GLY A 217 4.12 -7.81 -16.44
C GLY A 217 3.15 -7.04 -17.34
N GLY A 218 2.94 -7.52 -18.57
CA GLY A 218 2.01 -6.90 -19.51
C GLY A 218 0.56 -6.97 -19.04
N VAL A 219 0.15 -8.12 -18.51
CA VAL A 219 -1.19 -8.29 -17.92
C VAL A 219 -1.34 -7.43 -16.66
N SER A 220 -0.32 -7.39 -15.80
CA SER A 220 -0.32 -6.55 -14.59
C SER A 220 -0.46 -5.08 -14.95
N LEU A 221 0.32 -4.57 -15.92
CA LEU A 221 0.27 -3.18 -16.35
C LEU A 221 -1.07 -2.84 -16.98
N ALA A 222 -1.52 -3.61 -17.98
CA ALA A 222 -2.76 -3.33 -18.69
C ALA A 222 -3.96 -3.29 -17.75
N SER A 223 -4.06 -4.30 -16.87
CA SER A 223 -5.17 -4.40 -15.93
C SER A 223 -5.15 -3.33 -14.84
N GLN A 224 -3.99 -3.06 -14.23
CA GLN A 224 -3.86 -2.01 -13.21
C GLN A 224 -4.09 -0.63 -13.82
N TYR A 225 -3.64 -0.37 -15.05
CA TYR A 225 -3.84 0.90 -15.72
C TYR A 225 -5.32 1.15 -16.02
N VAL A 226 -6.03 0.16 -16.57
CA VAL A 226 -7.47 0.25 -16.82
C VAL A 226 -8.23 0.46 -15.52
N ALA A 227 -7.90 -0.32 -14.48
CA ALA A 227 -8.52 -0.18 -13.17
C ALA A 227 -8.28 1.22 -12.56
N ALA A 228 -7.04 1.71 -12.57
CA ALA A 228 -6.68 3.01 -12.03
C ALA A 228 -7.38 4.16 -12.76
N LYS A 229 -7.41 4.09 -14.09
CA LYS A 229 -7.97 5.13 -14.95
C LYS A 229 -9.49 5.24 -14.89
N TYR A 230 -10.20 4.15 -14.69
CA TYR A 230 -11.67 4.13 -14.77
C TYR A 230 -12.38 3.86 -13.44
N MET A 231 -11.69 3.30 -12.45
CA MET A 231 -12.32 2.81 -11.21
C MET A 231 -11.76 3.49 -9.96
N GLY A 232 -10.49 3.89 -9.96
CA GLY A 232 -9.81 4.53 -8.84
C GLY A 232 -8.68 3.69 -8.23
N ALA A 233 -8.32 3.99 -6.99
CA ALA A 233 -7.18 3.39 -6.30
C ALA A 233 -7.50 2.01 -5.69
N GLU A 234 -8.77 1.69 -5.51
CA GLU A 234 -9.25 0.55 -4.74
C GLU A 234 -9.08 -0.79 -5.47
N SER A 235 -9.17 -0.78 -6.79
CA SER A 235 -9.24 -1.96 -7.64
C SER A 235 -7.95 -2.41 -8.36
N PRO A 236 -6.93 -1.55 -8.64
CA PRO A 236 -5.78 -1.94 -9.46
C PRO A 236 -5.08 -3.20 -8.97
N ALA A 237 -4.57 -3.23 -7.73
CA ALA A 237 -3.82 -4.38 -7.25
C ALA A 237 -4.68 -5.65 -7.16
N ILE A 238 -5.99 -5.56 -6.86
CA ILE A 238 -6.88 -6.72 -6.83
C ILE A 238 -7.02 -7.32 -8.22
N ILE A 239 -7.44 -6.50 -9.21
CA ILE A 239 -7.69 -6.95 -10.58
C ILE A 239 -6.39 -7.44 -11.22
N GLY A 240 -5.29 -6.70 -11.04
CA GLY A 240 -3.99 -7.07 -11.58
C GLY A 240 -3.46 -8.38 -11.02
N SER A 241 -3.67 -8.64 -9.73
CA SER A 241 -3.27 -9.90 -9.10
C SER A 241 -4.13 -11.07 -9.56
N ILE A 242 -5.45 -10.91 -9.66
CA ILE A 242 -6.36 -11.98 -10.14
C ILE A 242 -6.05 -12.35 -11.58
N LEU A 243 -5.89 -11.36 -12.47
CA LEU A 243 -5.58 -11.62 -13.88
C LEU A 243 -4.18 -12.24 -14.04
N SER A 244 -3.20 -11.79 -13.25
CA SER A 244 -1.89 -12.43 -13.20
C SER A 244 -1.96 -13.89 -12.75
N ILE A 245 -2.73 -14.19 -11.70
CA ILE A 245 -2.98 -15.57 -11.25
C ILE A 245 -3.55 -16.41 -12.39
N ILE A 246 -4.62 -15.93 -13.05
CA ILE A 246 -5.28 -16.67 -14.13
C ILE A 246 -4.27 -17.00 -15.24
N VAL A 247 -3.48 -16.00 -15.65
CA VAL A 247 -2.50 -16.14 -16.73
C VAL A 247 -1.36 -17.08 -16.35
N ILE A 248 -0.83 -16.98 -15.12
CA ILE A 248 0.20 -17.89 -14.61
C ILE A 248 -0.32 -19.33 -14.53
N VAL A 249 -1.56 -19.53 -14.07
CA VAL A 249 -2.21 -20.85 -13.99
C VAL A 249 -2.43 -21.44 -15.38
N ILE A 250 -2.91 -20.65 -16.35
CA ILE A 250 -3.09 -21.09 -17.74
C ILE A 250 -1.75 -21.51 -18.33
N TYR A 251 -0.73 -20.65 -18.21
CA TYR A 251 0.62 -20.95 -18.69
C TYR A 251 1.20 -22.21 -18.05
N GLY A 252 1.03 -22.38 -16.74
CA GLY A 252 1.42 -23.58 -16.01
C GLY A 252 0.73 -24.83 -16.50
N LYS A 253 -0.58 -24.79 -16.77
CA LYS A 253 -1.32 -25.94 -17.32
C LYS A 253 -0.89 -26.31 -18.74
N LEU A 254 -0.57 -25.31 -19.57
CA LEU A 254 -0.10 -25.52 -20.95
C LEU A 254 1.31 -26.14 -20.96
N THR A 255 2.16 -25.77 -20.01
CA THR A 255 3.54 -26.25 -19.88
C THR A 255 3.70 -27.46 -18.95
N ALA A 256 2.62 -27.89 -18.29
CA ALA A 256 2.63 -28.99 -17.32
C ALA A 256 3.04 -30.34 -17.94
N SER A 257 3.79 -31.11 -17.15
CA SER A 257 4.17 -32.49 -17.47
C SER A 257 2.95 -33.42 -17.50
N LYS A 258 3.06 -34.57 -18.17
CA LYS A 258 1.98 -35.60 -18.20
C LYS A 258 1.62 -36.10 -16.79
N GLU A 259 2.59 -36.15 -15.87
CA GLU A 259 2.40 -36.55 -14.46
C GLU A 259 1.68 -35.49 -13.63
N GLU A 260 1.85 -34.20 -13.94
CA GLU A 260 1.10 -33.13 -13.27
C GLU A 260 -0.37 -33.11 -13.70
N LYS A 261 -0.64 -33.37 -14.99
CA LYS A 261 -2.00 -33.40 -15.54
C LYS A 261 -2.87 -34.51 -14.94
N THR A 262 -2.26 -35.55 -14.38
CA THR A 262 -2.94 -36.66 -13.70
C THR A 262 -3.19 -36.40 -12.21
N ARG A 263 -2.61 -35.34 -11.63
CA ARG A 263 -2.80 -34.95 -10.23
C ARG A 263 -4.16 -34.26 -10.05
N LYS A 264 -5.13 -34.95 -9.43
CA LYS A 264 -6.45 -34.35 -9.15
C LYS A 264 -6.38 -33.40 -7.96
N SER A 265 -6.99 -32.21 -8.10
CA SER A 265 -7.28 -31.33 -6.97
C SER A 265 -8.27 -32.00 -6.03
N HIS A 266 -7.93 -32.10 -4.75
CA HIS A 266 -8.83 -32.61 -3.71
C HIS A 266 -9.89 -31.57 -3.27
N LEU A 267 -9.74 -30.29 -3.67
CA LEU A 267 -10.65 -29.21 -3.29
C LEU A 267 -11.86 -29.15 -4.23
N LYS A 268 -13.07 -29.08 -3.66
CA LYS A 268 -14.31 -28.87 -4.42
C LYS A 268 -14.46 -27.39 -4.78
N THR A 269 -14.99 -27.11 -5.98
CA THR A 269 -15.23 -25.74 -6.47
C THR A 269 -16.11 -24.92 -5.52
N LYS A 270 -17.08 -25.56 -4.86
CA LYS A 270 -17.96 -24.91 -3.87
C LYS A 270 -17.17 -24.37 -2.67
N ASP A 271 -16.19 -25.13 -2.18
CA ASP A 271 -15.38 -24.76 -1.02
C ASP A 271 -14.44 -23.60 -1.37
N ILE A 272 -13.91 -23.58 -2.61
CA ILE A 272 -13.15 -22.47 -3.15
C ILE A 272 -14.03 -21.21 -3.22
N LEU A 273 -15.17 -21.27 -3.92
CA LEU A 273 -16.05 -20.10 -4.04
C LEU A 273 -16.50 -19.56 -2.68
N ASN A 274 -16.78 -20.45 -1.72
CA ASN A 274 -17.11 -20.05 -0.36
C ASN A 274 -15.91 -19.35 0.33
N ALA A 275 -14.69 -19.87 0.20
CA ALA A 275 -13.50 -19.26 0.79
C ALA A 275 -13.20 -17.87 0.23
N TRP A 276 -13.50 -17.64 -1.05
CA TRP A 276 -13.31 -16.37 -1.74
C TRP A 276 -14.46 -15.36 -1.58
N SER A 277 -15.56 -15.73 -0.92
CA SER A 277 -16.80 -14.93 -0.86
C SER A 277 -16.61 -13.50 -0.34
N ILE A 278 -15.88 -13.30 0.78
CA ILE A 278 -15.59 -11.96 1.33
C ILE A 278 -14.94 -11.06 0.27
N TYR A 279 -13.89 -11.58 -0.36
CA TYR A 279 -13.10 -10.88 -1.35
C TYR A 279 -13.88 -10.58 -2.63
N LEU A 280 -14.66 -11.55 -3.14
CA LEU A 280 -15.50 -11.36 -4.31
C LEU A 280 -16.62 -10.33 -4.05
N LEU A 281 -17.22 -10.33 -2.85
CA LEU A 281 -18.24 -9.36 -2.48
C LEU A 281 -17.68 -7.95 -2.32
N ILE A 282 -16.53 -7.79 -1.67
CA ILE A 282 -15.83 -6.51 -1.57
C ILE A 282 -15.56 -5.95 -2.96
N LEU A 283 -14.97 -6.78 -3.84
CA LEU A 283 -14.68 -6.37 -5.22
C LEU A 283 -15.97 -5.97 -5.95
N PHE A 284 -17.02 -6.80 -5.87
CA PHE A 284 -18.31 -6.50 -6.50
C PHE A 284 -18.88 -5.15 -6.04
N LEU A 285 -18.87 -4.85 -4.73
CA LEU A 285 -19.37 -3.60 -4.18
C LEU A 285 -18.54 -2.39 -4.63
N ILE A 286 -17.21 -2.51 -4.67
CA ILE A 286 -16.32 -1.46 -5.17
C ILE A 286 -16.60 -1.18 -6.65
N ILE A 287 -16.71 -2.23 -7.48
CA ILE A 287 -17.02 -2.09 -8.91
C ILE A 287 -18.38 -1.41 -9.10
N LEU A 288 -19.40 -1.85 -8.37
CA LEU A 288 -20.76 -1.34 -8.47
C LEU A 288 -20.87 0.14 -8.10
N THR A 289 -20.05 0.61 -7.16
CA THR A 289 -20.02 2.01 -6.69
C THR A 289 -18.96 2.87 -7.38
N SER A 290 -18.17 2.29 -8.28
CA SER A 290 -17.11 2.97 -9.03
C SER A 290 -17.67 3.94 -10.09
N PRO A 291 -16.84 4.84 -10.63
CA PRO A 291 -17.22 5.72 -11.74
C PRO A 291 -17.71 5.00 -13.02
N LEU A 292 -17.57 3.67 -13.12
CA LEU A 292 -18.13 2.87 -14.21
C LEU A 292 -19.67 2.91 -14.27
N PHE A 293 -20.34 3.17 -13.14
CA PHE A 293 -21.80 3.27 -13.05
C PHE A 293 -22.21 4.67 -12.57
N PRO A 294 -22.05 5.72 -13.40
CA PRO A 294 -22.14 7.12 -12.96
C PRO A 294 -23.52 7.48 -12.40
N GLY A 295 -24.61 6.94 -12.96
CA GLY A 295 -25.96 7.17 -12.45
C GLY A 295 -26.15 6.66 -11.03
N LEU A 296 -25.74 5.41 -10.78
CA LEU A 296 -25.80 4.82 -9.43
C LEU A 296 -24.87 5.56 -8.47
N ARG A 297 -23.63 5.84 -8.90
CA ARG A 297 -22.65 6.55 -8.09
C ARG A 297 -23.16 7.92 -7.67
N HIS A 298 -23.68 8.73 -8.59
CA HIS A 298 -24.21 10.05 -8.28
C HIS A 298 -25.39 9.98 -7.28
N THR A 299 -26.27 8.98 -7.40
CA THR A 299 -27.33 8.75 -6.41
C THR A 299 -26.73 8.40 -5.04
N LEU A 300 -25.74 7.51 -4.97
CA LEU A 300 -25.13 7.11 -3.71
C LEU A 300 -24.31 8.23 -3.05
N GLU A 301 -23.56 9.01 -3.84
CA GLU A 301 -22.72 10.10 -3.33
C GLU A 301 -23.54 11.23 -2.72
N ASN A 302 -24.75 11.47 -3.23
CA ASN A 302 -25.64 12.54 -2.78
C ASN A 302 -26.58 12.12 -1.63
N ASN A 303 -26.61 10.85 -1.28
CA ASN A 303 -27.44 10.32 -0.19
C ASN A 303 -26.56 9.95 1.01
N TRP A 304 -27.00 10.31 2.22
CA TRP A 304 -26.24 10.14 3.46
C TRP A 304 -24.86 10.78 3.41
N ILE A 305 -24.86 12.12 3.32
CA ILE A 305 -23.67 12.95 3.39
C ILE A 305 -23.56 13.58 4.78
N THR A 306 -22.36 13.54 5.36
CA THR A 306 -22.00 14.41 6.49
C THR A 306 -21.09 15.53 6.00
N ARG A 307 -21.43 16.78 6.32
CA ARG A 307 -20.60 17.96 6.01
C ARG A 307 -20.16 18.62 7.31
N ILE A 308 -18.87 18.89 7.43
CA ILE A 308 -18.25 19.54 8.59
C ILE A 308 -17.46 20.73 8.07
N SER A 309 -17.72 21.92 8.60
CA SER A 309 -17.03 23.16 8.20
C SER A 309 -16.17 23.65 9.36
N LEU A 310 -14.89 23.92 9.08
CA LEU A 310 -13.93 24.38 10.09
C LEU A 310 -13.26 25.70 9.65
N PRO A 311 -13.17 26.71 10.52
CA PRO A 311 -12.45 27.95 10.22
C PRO A 311 -10.93 27.76 10.40
N ILE A 312 -10.17 27.88 9.30
CA ILE A 312 -8.70 27.79 9.31
C ILE A 312 -8.14 28.95 8.48
N ASN A 313 -7.22 29.74 9.06
CA ASN A 313 -6.56 30.86 8.39
C ASN A 313 -7.54 31.86 7.77
N ALA A 314 -8.58 32.25 8.52
CA ALA A 314 -9.67 33.13 8.08
C ALA A 314 -10.51 32.62 6.88
N SER A 315 -10.31 31.37 6.46
CA SER A 315 -11.08 30.68 5.42
C SER A 315 -11.86 29.50 6.01
N THR A 316 -13.03 29.16 5.44
CA THR A 316 -13.80 27.99 5.86
C THR A 316 -13.41 26.77 5.03
N VAL A 317 -12.82 25.77 5.66
CA VAL A 317 -12.49 24.49 5.03
C VAL A 317 -13.65 23.52 5.24
N ASN A 318 -14.22 23.04 4.14
CA ASN A 318 -15.32 22.08 4.16
C ASN A 318 -14.81 20.64 4.04
N TYR A 319 -15.30 19.77 4.91
CA TYR A 319 -15.02 18.35 4.92
C TYR A 319 -16.30 17.56 4.69
N THR A 320 -16.31 16.73 3.65
CA THR A 320 -17.50 15.97 3.23
C THR A 320 -17.21 14.48 3.30
N ILE A 321 -18.16 13.72 3.86
CA ILE A 321 -18.15 12.26 3.89
C ILE A 321 -19.39 11.75 3.17
N SER A 322 -19.19 11.01 2.08
CA SER A 322 -20.26 10.28 1.38
C SER A 322 -20.22 8.82 1.83
N TRP A 323 -21.09 8.44 2.77
CA TRP A 323 -20.98 7.16 3.47
C TRP A 323 -21.26 5.94 2.57
N LEU A 324 -22.16 6.07 1.59
CA LEU A 324 -22.55 4.96 0.71
C LEU A 324 -21.50 4.60 -0.34
N THR A 325 -20.61 5.53 -0.68
CA THR A 325 -19.45 5.30 -1.55
C THR A 325 -18.13 5.21 -0.77
N HIS A 326 -18.20 5.26 0.55
CA HIS A 326 -17.02 5.18 1.41
C HIS A 326 -16.44 3.76 1.38
N ALA A 327 -15.19 3.61 0.92
CA ALA A 327 -14.53 2.30 0.78
C ALA A 327 -14.56 1.47 2.09
N GLY A 328 -14.40 2.12 3.25
CA GLY A 328 -14.51 1.47 4.55
C GLY A 328 -15.90 0.87 4.85
N VAL A 329 -16.98 1.51 4.41
CA VAL A 329 -18.35 1.00 4.59
C VAL A 329 -18.60 -0.19 3.66
N LEU A 330 -18.15 -0.09 2.40
CA LEU A 330 -18.24 -1.18 1.43
C LEU A 330 -17.46 -2.42 1.91
N LEU A 331 -16.29 -2.20 2.50
CA LEU A 331 -15.49 -3.24 3.14
C LEU A 331 -16.22 -3.91 4.30
N PHE A 332 -16.84 -3.12 5.18
CA PHE A 332 -17.61 -3.65 6.29
C PHE A 332 -18.75 -4.54 5.79
N ILE A 333 -19.55 -4.06 4.83
CA ILE A 333 -20.69 -4.79 4.27
C ILE A 333 -20.22 -6.07 3.58
N GLY A 334 -19.22 -5.99 2.70
CA GLY A 334 -18.67 -7.15 1.99
C GLY A 334 -18.08 -8.20 2.92
N THR A 335 -17.37 -7.77 3.96
CA THR A 335 -16.82 -8.66 4.99
C THR A 335 -17.91 -9.30 5.82
N PHE A 336 -18.91 -8.52 6.24
CA PHE A 336 -19.97 -9.02 7.10
C PHE A 336 -20.82 -10.07 6.37
N ILE A 337 -21.28 -9.75 5.16
CA ILE A 337 -22.06 -10.68 4.33
C ILE A 337 -21.21 -11.90 3.94
N GLY A 338 -19.98 -11.69 3.48
CA GLY A 338 -19.07 -12.79 3.13
C GLY A 338 -18.76 -13.70 4.32
N GLY A 339 -18.55 -13.13 5.51
CA GLY A 339 -18.35 -13.89 6.74
C GLY A 339 -19.55 -14.77 7.10
N LEU A 340 -20.78 -14.27 6.92
CA LEU A 340 -22.00 -15.08 7.08
C LEU A 340 -22.07 -16.23 6.06
N ILE A 341 -21.72 -15.98 4.80
CA ILE A 341 -21.65 -17.02 3.75
C ILE A 341 -20.61 -18.09 4.10
N GLN A 342 -19.51 -17.70 4.75
CA GLN A 342 -18.47 -18.62 5.23
C GLN A 342 -18.90 -19.43 6.47
N GLY A 343 -20.05 -19.11 7.07
CA GLY A 343 -20.60 -19.81 8.22
C GLY A 343 -20.30 -19.16 9.58
N ALA A 344 -19.74 -17.95 9.61
CA ALA A 344 -19.58 -17.20 10.86
C ALA A 344 -20.93 -16.75 11.42
N LYS A 345 -21.08 -16.69 12.74
CA LYS A 345 -22.26 -16.10 13.37
C LYS A 345 -22.10 -14.59 13.50
N VAL A 346 -23.21 -13.86 13.48
CA VAL A 346 -23.25 -12.38 13.67
C VAL A 346 -22.47 -11.95 14.92
N LYS A 347 -22.65 -12.67 16.05
CA LYS A 347 -21.94 -12.39 17.30
C LYS A 347 -20.42 -12.52 17.14
N ASP A 348 -19.95 -13.54 16.43
CA ASP A 348 -18.53 -13.77 16.21
C ASP A 348 -17.92 -12.67 15.34
N LEU A 349 -18.64 -12.21 14.31
CA LEU A 349 -18.21 -11.09 13.47
C LEU A 349 -18.01 -9.80 14.28
N PHE A 350 -18.95 -9.45 15.16
CA PHE A 350 -18.78 -8.27 16.03
C PHE A 350 -17.66 -8.44 17.07
N ILE A 351 -17.45 -9.65 17.60
CA ILE A 351 -16.30 -9.95 18.49
C ILE A 351 -14.99 -9.75 17.73
N VAL A 352 -14.89 -10.26 16.50
CA VAL A 352 -13.70 -10.09 15.65
C VAL A 352 -13.48 -8.61 15.33
N LEU A 353 -14.53 -7.86 15.00
CA LEU A 353 -14.44 -6.42 14.77
C LEU A 353 -13.89 -5.68 16.00
N TRP A 354 -14.44 -5.96 17.19
CA TRP A 354 -13.98 -5.34 18.44
C TRP A 354 -12.53 -5.69 18.79
N ASN A 355 -12.13 -6.94 18.59
CA ASN A 355 -10.74 -7.35 18.77
C ASN A 355 -9.82 -6.66 17.75
N THR A 356 -10.31 -6.42 16.54
CA THR A 356 -9.56 -5.67 15.52
C THR A 356 -9.36 -4.20 15.92
N VAL A 357 -10.38 -3.55 16.49
CA VAL A 357 -10.24 -2.19 17.06
C VAL A 357 -9.15 -2.17 18.14
N LYS A 358 -9.15 -3.16 19.05
CA LYS A 358 -8.13 -3.27 20.10
C LYS A 358 -6.73 -3.51 19.54
N GLN A 359 -6.62 -4.35 18.51
CA GLN A 359 -5.37 -4.63 17.80
C GLN A 359 -4.78 -3.34 17.20
N LEU A 360 -5.62 -2.46 16.66
CA LEU A 360 -5.21 -1.26 15.93
C LEU A 360 -5.07 0.00 16.80
N LYS A 361 -5.19 -0.08 18.13
CA LYS A 361 -5.12 1.10 19.03
C LYS A 361 -3.88 1.98 18.79
N LYS A 362 -2.71 1.37 18.58
CA LYS A 362 -1.46 2.10 18.33
C LYS A 362 -1.44 2.71 16.93
N THR A 363 -2.00 2.00 15.95
CA THR A 363 -2.16 2.50 14.58
C THR A 363 -3.08 3.73 14.55
N PHE A 364 -4.20 3.71 15.29
CA PHE A 364 -5.09 4.88 15.42
C PHE A 364 -4.35 6.11 15.93
N ILE A 365 -3.61 5.96 17.03
CA ILE A 365 -2.80 7.06 17.61
C ILE A 365 -1.79 7.56 16.58
N THR A 366 -1.05 6.65 15.95
CA THR A 366 -0.01 7.00 14.98
C THR A 366 -0.58 7.80 13.81
N VAL A 367 -1.64 7.31 13.16
CA VAL A 367 -2.22 7.96 11.98
C VAL A 367 -2.82 9.32 12.34
N ILE A 368 -3.55 9.43 13.46
CA ILE A 368 -4.09 10.74 13.91
C ILE A 368 -2.96 11.74 14.15
N CYS A 369 -1.87 11.31 14.81
CA CYS A 369 -0.75 12.19 15.08
C CYS A 369 0.01 12.58 13.81
N LEU A 370 0.25 11.65 12.88
CA LEU A 370 0.96 11.94 11.63
C LEU A 370 0.15 12.87 10.71
N VAL A 371 -1.15 12.64 10.56
CA VAL A 371 -2.01 13.50 9.73
C VAL A 371 -2.22 14.86 10.38
N GLY A 372 -2.37 14.90 11.71
CA GLY A 372 -2.40 16.13 12.50
C GLY A 372 -1.13 16.94 12.33
N LEU A 373 0.04 16.30 12.48
CA LEU A 373 1.36 16.90 12.28
C LEU A 373 1.49 17.46 10.86
N SER A 374 1.17 16.65 9.85
CA SER A 374 1.26 17.06 8.44
C SER A 374 0.32 18.23 8.12
N THR A 375 -0.87 18.26 8.70
CA THR A 375 -1.84 19.35 8.53
C THR A 375 -1.40 20.63 9.24
N ILE A 376 -0.81 20.55 10.43
CA ILE A 376 -0.24 21.71 11.12
C ILE A 376 0.97 22.26 10.37
N MET A 377 1.88 21.39 9.92
CA MET A 377 3.06 21.82 9.14
C MET A 377 2.66 22.52 7.84
N ASP A 378 1.61 22.04 7.18
CA ASP A 378 1.09 22.64 5.96
C ASP A 378 0.47 24.02 6.21
N SER A 379 -0.49 24.09 7.14
CA SER A 379 -1.25 25.31 7.45
C SER A 379 -0.41 26.43 8.08
N SER A 380 0.67 26.08 8.79
CA SER A 380 1.64 27.03 9.34
C SER A 380 2.74 27.45 8.36
N GLY A 381 2.79 26.87 7.16
CA GLY A 381 3.77 27.20 6.12
C GLY A 381 5.12 26.49 6.23
N MET A 382 5.31 25.57 7.18
CA MET A 382 6.55 24.79 7.30
C MET A 382 6.83 23.98 6.03
N ILE A 383 5.81 23.32 5.45
CA ILE A 383 5.98 22.53 4.21
C ILE A 383 6.47 23.42 3.07
N ALA A 384 5.89 24.62 2.91
CA ALA A 384 6.30 25.56 1.87
C ALA A 384 7.78 25.97 2.02
N VAL A 385 8.24 26.23 3.24
CA VAL A 385 9.66 26.57 3.50
C VAL A 385 10.59 25.42 3.11
N ILE A 386 10.25 24.18 3.46
CA ILE A 386 11.04 23.00 3.06
C ILE A 386 11.01 22.84 1.54
N ALA A 387 9.84 22.99 0.92
CA ALA A 387 9.66 22.83 -0.51
C ALA A 387 10.50 23.84 -1.32
N THR A 388 10.48 25.12 -0.94
CA THR A 388 11.31 26.16 -1.57
C THR A 388 12.80 25.84 -1.42
N ALA A 389 13.24 25.36 -0.25
CA ALA A 389 14.64 25.01 -0.03
C ALA A 389 15.09 23.82 -0.90
N LEU A 390 14.27 22.76 -1.00
CA LEU A 390 14.54 21.63 -1.88
C LEU A 390 14.54 22.05 -3.35
N ALA A 391 13.51 22.78 -3.79
CA ALA A 391 13.40 23.30 -5.15
C ALA A 391 14.62 24.16 -5.53
N THR A 392 15.11 25.01 -4.62
CA THR A 392 16.31 25.83 -4.86
C THR A 392 17.59 24.99 -4.93
N ALA A 393 17.70 23.97 -4.06
CA ALA A 393 18.91 23.15 -3.98
C ALA A 393 19.07 22.19 -5.15
N THR A 394 17.97 21.60 -5.65
CA THR A 394 18.01 20.59 -6.71
C THR A 394 17.54 21.10 -8.07
N GLY A 395 16.75 22.18 -8.10
CA GLY A 395 16.16 22.71 -9.34
C GLY A 395 15.36 21.66 -10.10
N SER A 396 15.54 21.66 -11.42
CA SER A 396 14.90 20.70 -12.34
C SER A 396 15.31 19.24 -12.11
N LEU A 397 16.37 18.96 -11.34
CA LEU A 397 16.79 17.60 -11.00
C LEU A 397 15.99 16.99 -9.86
N TYR A 398 15.15 17.75 -9.14
CA TYR A 398 14.36 17.23 -8.02
C TYR A 398 13.56 15.95 -8.35
N PRO A 399 12.89 15.82 -9.52
CA PRO A 399 12.10 14.63 -9.84
C PRO A 399 12.93 13.33 -9.82
N LEU A 400 14.24 13.39 -10.09
CA LEU A 400 15.15 12.24 -9.98
C LEU A 400 15.26 11.72 -8.53
N PHE A 401 15.20 12.62 -7.55
CA PHE A 401 15.36 12.30 -6.13
C PHE A 401 14.03 12.15 -5.39
N ALA A 402 12.91 12.57 -6.00
CA ALA A 402 11.58 12.51 -5.38
C ALA A 402 11.22 11.11 -4.84
N PRO A 403 11.49 9.99 -5.54
CA PRO A 403 11.21 8.65 -5.00
C PRO A 403 12.06 8.27 -3.78
N VAL A 404 13.23 8.87 -3.60
CA VAL A 404 14.08 8.62 -2.42
C VAL A 404 13.37 9.06 -1.15
N ILE A 405 12.68 10.20 -1.18
CA ILE A 405 11.91 10.72 -0.04
C ILE A 405 10.81 9.73 0.36
N GLY A 406 10.04 9.24 -0.61
CA GLY A 406 9.02 8.22 -0.38
C GLY A 406 9.61 6.94 0.21
N CYS A 407 10.72 6.48 -0.36
CA CYS A 407 11.44 5.28 0.09
C CYS A 407 11.93 5.40 1.53
N LEU A 408 12.56 6.52 1.88
CA LEU A 408 13.00 6.80 3.25
C LEU A 408 11.83 6.80 4.22
N GLY A 409 10.70 7.42 3.84
CA GLY A 409 9.49 7.43 4.65
C GLY A 409 9.00 6.02 4.98
N THR A 410 8.89 5.12 3.99
CA THR A 410 8.45 3.74 4.23
C THR A 410 9.53 2.89 4.90
N PHE A 411 10.81 3.09 4.59
CA PHE A 411 11.90 2.38 5.25
C PHE A 411 11.83 2.57 6.77
N ILE A 412 11.57 3.80 7.22
CA ILE A 412 11.51 4.15 8.64
C ILE A 412 10.17 3.73 9.25
N THR A 413 9.06 4.07 8.60
CA THR A 413 7.73 3.87 9.17
C THR A 413 7.17 2.47 8.98
N GLY A 414 7.69 1.71 8.01
CA GLY A 414 7.14 0.44 7.57
C GLY A 414 5.82 0.55 6.81
N SER A 415 5.35 1.76 6.47
CA SER A 415 4.02 2.00 5.90
C SER A 415 4.03 3.07 4.81
N ASP A 416 3.61 2.68 3.61
CA ASP A 416 3.43 3.54 2.44
C ASP A 416 2.42 4.66 2.71
N THR A 417 1.32 4.32 3.39
CA THR A 417 0.33 5.30 3.87
C THR A 417 0.97 6.34 4.78
N SER A 418 1.82 5.93 5.72
CA SER A 418 2.49 6.86 6.63
C SER A 418 3.50 7.74 5.88
N SER A 419 4.23 7.18 4.92
CA SER A 419 5.12 7.93 4.03
C SER A 419 4.36 8.99 3.22
N ASN A 420 3.21 8.63 2.66
CA ASN A 420 2.35 9.56 1.91
C ASN A 420 1.76 10.67 2.77
N ILE A 421 1.38 10.38 4.02
CA ILE A 421 0.94 11.41 4.98
C ILE A 421 2.05 12.42 5.27
N LEU A 422 3.27 11.94 5.45
CA LEU A 422 4.42 12.77 5.82
C LEU A 422 4.95 13.61 4.67
N PHE A 423 5.03 13.03 3.47
CA PHE A 423 5.78 13.61 2.36
C PHE A 423 4.94 13.94 1.14
N GLY A 424 3.69 13.49 1.05
CA GLY A 424 2.82 13.76 -0.09
C GLY A 424 2.64 15.25 -0.37
N LYS A 425 2.27 16.02 0.65
CA LYS A 425 2.12 17.48 0.55
C LYS A 425 3.43 18.18 0.21
N LEU A 426 4.56 17.70 0.75
CA LEU A 426 5.87 18.23 0.42
C LEU A 426 6.15 18.08 -1.08
N GLN A 427 5.84 16.92 -1.65
CA GLN A 427 6.06 16.63 -3.07
C GLN A 427 5.16 17.50 -3.95
N ALA A 428 3.87 17.61 -3.63
CA ALA A 428 2.97 18.52 -4.31
C ALA A 428 3.43 19.99 -4.23
N SER A 429 3.96 20.41 -3.08
CA SER A 429 4.47 21.76 -2.88
C SER A 429 5.75 22.03 -3.67
N VAL A 430 6.71 21.10 -3.69
CA VAL A 430 7.93 21.22 -4.51
C VAL A 430 7.57 21.25 -5.99
N ALA A 431 6.60 20.44 -6.44
CA ALA A 431 6.16 20.40 -7.83
C ALA A 431 5.75 21.79 -8.35
N GLY A 432 4.98 22.53 -7.54
CA GLY A 432 4.57 23.90 -7.86
C GLY A 432 5.73 24.89 -7.96
N GLN A 433 6.81 24.69 -7.19
CA GLN A 433 8.00 25.56 -7.20
C GLN A 433 8.90 25.32 -8.42
N ILE A 434 8.94 24.09 -8.94
CA ILE A 434 9.76 23.72 -10.12
C ILE A 434 8.93 23.57 -11.40
N HIS A 435 7.66 23.97 -11.38
CA HIS A 435 6.72 23.94 -12.51
C HIS A 435 6.48 22.56 -13.13
N VAL A 436 6.48 21.49 -12.33
CA VAL A 436 6.08 20.14 -12.76
C VAL A 436 4.71 19.77 -12.19
N SER A 437 4.09 18.73 -12.73
CA SER A 437 2.77 18.27 -12.27
C SER A 437 2.80 17.84 -10.78
N PRO A 438 1.94 18.41 -9.91
CA PRO A 438 1.79 17.96 -8.53
C PRO A 438 1.34 16.51 -8.42
N ASP A 439 0.48 16.05 -9.34
CA ASP A 439 0.05 14.64 -9.41
C ASP A 439 1.21 13.71 -9.74
N TRP A 440 2.08 14.09 -10.67
CA TRP A 440 3.23 13.27 -11.06
C TRP A 440 4.24 13.12 -9.92
N LEU A 441 4.58 14.23 -9.25
CA LEU A 441 5.57 14.21 -8.17
C LEU A 441 5.01 13.59 -6.88
N SER A 442 3.71 13.77 -6.62
CA SER A 442 3.03 13.07 -5.52
C SER A 442 2.99 11.56 -5.78
N ALA A 443 2.70 11.12 -7.01
CA ALA A 443 2.77 9.71 -7.38
C ALA A 443 4.17 9.12 -7.15
N ALA A 444 5.22 9.88 -7.44
CA ALA A 444 6.62 9.49 -7.20
C ALA A 444 6.89 9.21 -5.72
N ASN A 445 6.19 9.87 -4.80
CA ASN A 445 6.25 9.56 -3.38
C ASN A 445 5.72 8.15 -3.07
N THR A 446 4.57 7.79 -3.65
CA THR A 446 3.98 6.47 -3.45
C THR A 446 4.85 5.39 -4.06
N VAL A 447 5.36 5.59 -5.28
CA VAL A 447 6.24 4.61 -5.93
C VAL A 447 7.60 4.52 -5.22
N GLY A 448 8.13 5.62 -4.70
CA GLY A 448 9.28 5.59 -3.81
C GLY A 448 9.00 4.77 -2.54
N ALA A 449 7.84 5.02 -1.93
CA ALA A 449 7.38 4.35 -0.72
C ALA A 449 7.31 2.82 -0.90
N THR A 450 6.81 2.35 -2.04
CA THR A 450 6.75 0.91 -2.32
C THR A 450 8.15 0.28 -2.44
N GLY A 451 9.12 1.01 -2.99
CA GLY A 451 10.54 0.60 -3.00
C GLY A 451 11.13 0.51 -1.59
N GLY A 452 10.78 1.47 -0.71
CA GLY A 452 11.17 1.45 0.71
C GLY A 452 10.59 0.27 1.49
N LYS A 453 9.42 -0.25 1.07
CA LYS A 453 8.79 -1.41 1.69
C LYS A 453 9.67 -2.65 1.66
N ILE A 454 10.41 -2.86 0.57
CA ILE A 454 11.33 -3.99 0.35
C ILE A 454 12.34 -4.13 1.49
N ILE A 455 12.84 -2.99 1.99
CA ILE A 455 13.90 -2.92 3.00
C ILE A 455 13.40 -2.48 4.38
N SER A 456 12.10 -2.28 4.55
CA SER A 456 11.54 -1.83 5.82
C SER A 456 11.75 -2.89 6.93
N PRO A 457 12.30 -2.52 8.11
CA PRO A 457 12.51 -3.46 9.21
C PRO A 457 11.23 -4.19 9.63
N GLN A 458 10.08 -3.52 9.55
CA GLN A 458 8.80 -4.12 9.87
C GLN A 458 8.43 -5.26 8.91
N SER A 459 8.59 -5.07 7.59
CA SER A 459 8.25 -6.12 6.61
C SER A 459 9.24 -7.29 6.70
N ILE A 460 10.51 -7.00 6.97
CA ILE A 460 11.54 -8.03 7.18
C ILE A 460 11.26 -8.83 8.46
N ALA A 461 10.89 -8.18 9.56
CA ALA A 461 10.51 -8.87 10.80
C ALA A 461 9.31 -9.81 10.58
N ILE A 462 8.31 -9.37 9.81
CA ILE A 462 7.16 -10.21 9.46
C ILE A 462 7.61 -11.41 8.59
N ALA A 463 8.46 -11.18 7.59
CA ALA A 463 8.99 -12.24 6.74
C ALA A 463 9.80 -13.29 7.52
N THR A 464 10.67 -12.86 8.43
CA THR A 464 11.50 -13.75 9.27
C THR A 464 10.66 -14.58 10.22
N SER A 465 9.61 -13.99 10.80
CA SER A 465 8.70 -14.69 11.71
C SER A 465 7.95 -15.84 11.03
N ALA A 466 7.59 -15.66 9.76
CA ALA A 466 6.89 -16.69 8.98
C ALA A 466 7.76 -17.91 8.66
N GLY A 467 9.07 -17.75 8.65
CA GLY A 467 10.03 -18.83 8.36
C GLY A 467 10.75 -19.40 9.59
N ASN A 468 10.34 -19.04 10.80
CA ASN A 468 11.08 -19.32 12.04
C ASN A 468 12.57 -18.93 11.93
N GLN A 469 12.86 -17.78 11.32
CA GLN A 469 14.21 -17.23 11.13
C GLN A 469 14.43 -15.94 11.93
N GLN A 470 13.77 -15.78 13.08
CA GLN A 470 14.01 -14.63 13.96
C GLN A 470 15.52 -14.51 14.29
N GLY A 471 16.08 -13.31 14.21
CA GLY A 471 17.51 -13.07 14.35
C GLY A 471 18.31 -13.03 13.04
N LYS A 472 17.70 -13.40 11.90
CA LYS A 472 18.31 -13.29 10.55
C LYS A 472 17.81 -12.09 9.74
N GLU A 473 17.22 -11.11 10.39
CA GLU A 473 16.71 -9.88 9.75
C GLU A 473 17.83 -9.17 8.96
N GLY A 474 19.05 -9.14 9.51
CA GLY A 474 20.21 -8.53 8.87
C GLY A 474 20.62 -9.21 7.56
N GLU A 475 20.53 -10.55 7.48
CA GLU A 475 20.84 -11.29 6.26
C GLU A 475 19.82 -11.01 5.16
N ILE A 476 18.53 -10.99 5.50
CA ILE A 476 17.45 -10.67 4.56
C ILE A 476 17.53 -9.21 4.11
N LEU A 477 17.80 -8.28 5.03
CA LEU A 477 18.01 -6.87 4.70
C LEU A 477 19.17 -6.71 3.71
N LYS A 478 20.32 -7.34 4.00
CA LYS A 478 21.50 -7.29 3.12
C LYS A 478 21.19 -7.84 1.72
N ALA A 479 20.40 -8.90 1.63
CA ALA A 479 19.96 -9.46 0.36
C ALA A 479 18.96 -8.55 -0.38
N ALA A 480 18.11 -7.81 0.34
CA ALA A 480 17.05 -6.98 -0.23
C ALA A 480 17.52 -5.58 -0.68
N ILE A 481 18.54 -5.00 -0.03
CA ILE A 481 19.06 -3.64 -0.31
C ILE A 481 19.37 -3.38 -1.79
N PRO A 482 20.10 -4.25 -2.52
CA PRO A 482 20.43 -3.96 -3.92
C PRO A 482 19.19 -3.76 -4.79
N TYR A 483 18.14 -4.56 -4.54
CA TYR A 483 16.89 -4.47 -5.28
C TYR A 483 16.14 -3.18 -4.98
N ALA A 484 16.08 -2.76 -3.71
CA ALA A 484 15.44 -1.51 -3.33
C ALA A 484 16.17 -0.28 -3.90
N LEU A 485 17.51 -0.27 -3.89
CA LEU A 485 18.29 0.84 -4.45
C LEU A 485 18.14 0.94 -5.98
N ILE A 486 18.21 -0.20 -6.69
CA ILE A 486 17.99 -0.23 -8.15
C ILE A 486 16.56 0.18 -8.48
N TYR A 487 15.57 -0.30 -7.71
CA TYR A 487 14.17 0.08 -7.85
C TYR A 487 14.01 1.60 -7.78
N VAL A 488 14.50 2.24 -6.71
CA VAL A 488 14.36 3.68 -6.49
C VAL A 488 15.10 4.48 -7.56
N ALA A 489 16.27 4.01 -8.00
CA ALA A 489 17.02 4.65 -9.08
C ALA A 489 16.26 4.61 -10.41
N ILE A 490 15.68 3.46 -10.78
CA ILE A 490 14.86 3.31 -11.99
C ILE A 490 13.63 4.21 -11.90
N THR A 491 12.93 4.23 -10.76
CA THR A 491 11.79 5.13 -10.56
C THR A 491 12.21 6.59 -10.69
N GLY A 492 13.35 6.99 -10.10
CA GLY A 492 13.85 8.36 -10.22
C GLY A 492 14.10 8.76 -11.68
N ILE A 493 14.71 7.87 -12.46
CA ILE A 493 14.95 8.10 -13.90
C ILE A 493 13.62 8.24 -14.65
N ILE A 494 12.64 7.37 -14.41
CA ILE A 494 11.31 7.45 -15.04
C ILE A 494 10.64 8.77 -14.67
N VAL A 495 10.63 9.11 -13.38
CA VAL A 495 9.98 10.32 -12.88
C VAL A 495 10.62 11.55 -13.52
N TYR A 496 11.95 11.61 -13.62
CA TYR A 496 12.69 12.73 -14.24
C TYR A 496 12.48 12.87 -15.75
N ILE A 497 12.46 11.76 -16.50
CA ILE A 497 12.31 11.81 -17.96
C ILE A 497 10.91 12.30 -18.36
N PHE A 498 9.90 11.98 -17.56
CA PHE A 498 8.49 12.26 -17.85
C PHE A 498 7.90 13.40 -17.00
N SER A 499 8.72 14.12 -16.21
CA SER A 499 8.30 15.24 -15.36
C SER A 499 8.28 16.59 -16.05
#